data_AF-A0A957CRG0-F1
#
_entry.id   AF-A0A957CRG0-F1
#
_cell.length_a   1.000
_cell.length_b   1.000
_cell.length_c   1.000
_cell.angle_alpha   90.00
_cell.angle_beta   90.00
_cell.angle_gamma   90.00
#
_symmetry.space_group_name_H-M   'P 1'
#
loop_
_entity.id
_entity.type
_entity.pdbx_description
1 polymer ?
#
loop_
_entity_poly.entity_id
_entity_poly.type
_entity_poly.pdbx_seq_one_letter_code
_entity_poly.pdbx_strand_id
1 'polypeptide(L)'
;VDPRDPASTPVYQMETAMGSAIGVFVGSQAVRVPRSRFAPVKTTNDLLAVRSDGYRLTDDNRIILDSKAGGTVISLDVGYYKFVNDLDARFLSGIPSLKKCTSFKVQGDVRFGRGVVCEGDVHLINESERPARIPAGAVLTGKLVF
;
A
#
# COMPACT_ATOMS: atom_id res chain seq x y z
N VAL A 1 12.83 -23.89 5.82
CA VAL A 1 11.65 -23.00 5.77
C VAL A 1 12.10 -21.71 5.14
N ASP A 2 11.56 -21.37 3.99
CA ASP A 2 11.83 -20.11 3.32
C ASP A 2 10.49 -19.40 3.07
N PRO A 3 10.22 -18.25 3.71
CA PRO A 3 8.96 -17.52 3.53
C PRO A 3 8.76 -16.97 2.10
N ARG A 4 9.81 -16.98 1.27
CA ARG A 4 9.76 -16.54 -0.13
C ARG A 4 9.49 -17.69 -1.09
N ASP A 5 9.69 -18.93 -0.67
CA ASP A 5 9.47 -20.13 -1.48
C ASP A 5 8.23 -20.90 -0.99
N PRO A 6 7.11 -20.85 -1.73
CA PRO A 6 5.90 -21.60 -1.42
C PRO A 6 6.09 -23.12 -1.42
N ALA A 7 7.14 -23.65 -2.06
CA ALA A 7 7.45 -25.07 -2.07
C ALA A 7 8.30 -25.52 -0.87
N SER A 8 8.77 -24.59 -0.04
CA SER A 8 9.56 -24.92 1.14
C SER A 8 8.73 -25.67 2.19
N THR A 9 9.40 -26.45 3.04
CA THR A 9 8.74 -27.29 4.06
C THR A 9 7.76 -26.47 4.93
N PRO A 10 6.47 -26.84 4.98
CA PRO A 10 5.49 -26.18 5.84
C PRO A 10 5.84 -26.35 7.31
N VAL A 11 5.59 -25.30 8.10
CA VAL A 11 5.79 -25.30 9.55
C VAL A 11 4.70 -24.53 10.27
N TYR A 12 4.57 -24.80 11.57
CA TYR A 12 3.76 -23.99 12.46
C TYR A 12 4.64 -22.97 13.19
N GLN A 13 4.20 -21.71 13.21
CA GLN A 13 4.82 -20.65 14.00
C GLN A 13 3.90 -20.34 15.18
N MET A 14 4.38 -20.68 16.38
CA MET A 14 3.66 -20.42 17.62
C MET A 14 3.96 -18.99 18.08
N GLU A 15 2.96 -18.12 18.03
CA GLU A 15 3.11 -16.70 18.34
C GLU A 15 2.07 -16.27 19.39
N THR A 16 2.38 -15.20 20.13
CA THR A 16 1.42 -14.51 21.01
C THR A 16 1.43 -13.02 20.69
N ALA A 17 0.29 -12.35 20.88
CA ALA A 17 0.17 -10.92 20.63
C ALA A 17 0.26 -10.15 21.96
N MET A 18 1.13 -9.13 22.03
CA MET A 18 1.23 -8.28 23.22
C MET A 18 -0.11 -7.67 23.64
N GLY A 19 -0.99 -7.36 22.68
CA GLY A 19 -2.31 -6.78 22.94
C GLY A 19 -3.27 -7.72 23.66
N SER A 20 -3.05 -9.04 23.62
CA SER A 20 -3.86 -10.01 24.35
C SER A 20 -3.75 -9.84 25.87
N ALA A 21 -2.70 -9.16 26.36
CA ALA A 21 -2.52 -8.85 27.75
C ALA A 21 -3.65 -7.97 28.35
N ILE A 22 -4.39 -7.23 27.51
CA ILE A 22 -5.54 -6.44 27.96
C ILE A 22 -6.59 -7.28 28.72
N GLY A 23 -6.68 -8.58 28.42
CA GLY A 23 -7.63 -9.50 29.04
C GLY A 23 -7.20 -10.07 30.39
N VAL A 24 -5.95 -9.84 30.84
CA VAL A 24 -5.42 -10.46 32.07
C VAL A 24 -5.15 -9.47 33.20
N PHE A 25 -5.07 -8.17 32.91
CA PHE A 25 -4.82 -7.14 33.92
C PHE A 25 -6.14 -6.50 34.40
N VAL A 26 -6.41 -6.59 35.70
CA VAL A 26 -7.55 -5.92 36.35
C VAL A 26 -7.47 -4.41 36.10
N GLY A 27 -8.57 -3.82 35.65
CA GLY A 27 -8.65 -2.38 35.37
C GLY A 27 -8.10 -1.95 34.00
N SER A 28 -7.75 -2.88 33.12
CA SER A 28 -7.35 -2.56 31.74
C SER A 28 -8.46 -1.84 30.97
N GLN A 29 -8.08 -0.85 30.16
CA GLN A 29 -9.00 -0.07 29.33
C GLN A 29 -8.38 0.22 27.96
N ALA A 30 -9.25 0.42 26.96
CA ALA A 30 -8.87 0.90 25.64
C ALA A 30 -9.21 2.40 25.51
N VAL A 31 -8.31 3.17 24.93
CA VAL A 31 -8.53 4.60 24.66
C VAL A 31 -8.53 4.84 23.16
N ARG A 32 -9.61 5.45 22.65
CA ARG A 32 -9.69 5.85 21.24
C ARG A 32 -8.76 7.03 20.98
N VAL A 33 -7.87 6.88 20.01
CA VAL A 33 -6.93 7.92 19.61
C VAL A 33 -7.20 8.41 18.17
N PRO A 34 -6.75 9.62 17.80
CA PRO A 34 -6.82 10.09 16.42
C PRO A 34 -6.01 9.21 15.46
N ARG A 35 -6.44 9.13 14.19
CA ARG A 35 -5.75 8.38 13.13
C ARG A 35 -4.28 8.78 12.94
N SER A 36 -3.94 10.03 13.25
CA SER A 36 -2.56 10.55 13.20
C SER A 36 -1.58 9.87 14.15
N ARG A 37 -2.04 9.01 15.07
CA ARG A 37 -1.19 8.18 15.95
C ARG A 37 -0.86 6.81 15.37
N PHE A 38 -1.35 6.47 14.18
CA PHE A 38 -1.20 5.15 13.61
C PHE A 38 -1.01 5.22 12.09
N ALA A 39 0.15 4.81 11.59
CA ALA A 39 0.46 4.67 10.16
C ALA A 39 1.10 3.30 9.94
N PRO A 40 0.32 2.21 9.96
CA PRO A 40 0.85 0.85 9.87
C PRO A 40 1.39 0.57 8.48
N VAL A 41 2.47 -0.21 8.41
CA VAL A 41 2.97 -0.82 7.18
C VAL A 41 3.07 -2.32 7.40
N LYS A 42 2.15 -3.09 6.81
CA LYS A 42 2.09 -4.56 6.91
C LYS A 42 2.27 -5.23 5.56
N THR A 43 1.83 -4.54 4.52
CA THR A 43 1.87 -5.00 3.12
C THR A 43 2.55 -3.95 2.25
N THR A 44 2.83 -4.31 1.00
CA THR A 44 3.28 -3.37 -0.02
C THR A 44 2.21 -2.36 -0.43
N ASN A 45 0.92 -2.67 -0.23
CA ASN A 45 -0.16 -1.68 -0.36
C ASN A 45 0.03 -0.54 0.64
N ASP A 46 0.29 -0.87 1.91
CA ASP A 46 0.52 0.12 2.96
C ASP A 46 1.82 0.91 2.71
N LEU A 47 2.86 0.22 2.26
CA LEU A 47 4.15 0.84 1.94
C LEU A 47 4.00 1.85 0.80
N LEU A 48 3.24 1.51 -0.25
CA LEU A 48 2.94 2.43 -1.34
C LEU A 48 2.19 3.65 -0.82
N ALA A 49 1.19 3.45 0.06
CA ALA A 49 0.44 4.55 0.66
C ALA A 49 1.36 5.50 1.44
N VAL A 50 2.19 4.97 2.35
CA VAL A 50 3.10 5.77 3.19
C VAL A 50 4.17 6.51 2.37
N ARG A 51 4.64 5.91 1.27
CA ARG A 51 5.61 6.55 0.37
C ARG A 51 4.96 7.55 -0.61
N SER A 52 3.65 7.50 -0.80
CA SER A 52 2.91 8.47 -1.62
C SER A 52 2.73 9.82 -0.91
N ASP A 53 2.25 10.80 -1.65
CA ASP A 53 1.84 12.10 -1.12
C ASP A 53 0.48 12.08 -0.37
N GLY A 54 -0.11 10.89 -0.18
CA GLY A 54 -1.24 10.68 0.73
C GLY A 54 -0.84 10.72 2.21
N TYR A 55 0.46 10.66 2.50
CA TYR A 55 1.03 10.84 3.84
C TYR A 55 2.05 11.97 3.82
N ARG A 56 2.29 12.58 4.99
CA ARG A 56 3.31 13.62 5.17
C ARG A 56 4.17 13.36 6.39
N LEU A 57 5.40 13.84 6.32
CA LEU A 57 6.30 13.97 7.47
C LEU A 57 5.96 15.28 8.20
N THR A 58 5.77 15.20 9.51
CA THR A 58 5.57 16.36 10.39
C THR A 58 6.91 16.91 10.90
N ASP A 59 6.92 18.13 11.43
CA ASP A 59 8.13 18.76 11.99
C ASP A 59 8.71 18.00 13.19
N ASP A 60 7.88 17.23 13.90
CA ASP A 60 8.27 16.32 14.97
C ASP A 60 8.55 14.88 14.49
N ASN A 61 8.87 14.72 13.20
CA ASN A 61 9.30 13.47 12.57
C ASN A 61 8.28 12.32 12.61
N ARG A 62 6.97 12.62 12.55
CA ARG A 62 5.91 11.60 12.42
C ARG A 62 5.41 11.50 11.00
N ILE A 63 5.07 10.29 10.60
CA ILE A 63 4.32 10.03 9.37
C ILE A 63 2.83 10.04 9.71
N ILE A 64 2.09 10.98 9.12
CA ILE A 64 0.65 11.07 9.32
C ILE A 64 -0.09 11.12 7.98
N LEU A 65 -1.32 10.61 7.98
CA LEU A 65 -2.19 10.68 6.82
C LEU A 65 -2.50 12.16 6.49
N ASP A 66 -2.23 12.56 5.25
CA ASP A 66 -2.46 13.92 4.74
C ASP A 66 -3.79 14.03 3.98
N SER A 67 -4.86 13.47 4.57
CA SER A 67 -6.20 13.49 3.99
C SER A 67 -7.26 13.63 5.08
N LYS A 68 -8.24 14.50 4.82
CA LYS A 68 -9.45 14.64 5.66
C LYS A 68 -10.50 13.57 5.34
N ALA A 69 -10.38 12.88 4.20
CA ALA A 69 -11.40 11.98 3.65
C ALA A 69 -11.08 10.48 3.85
N GLY A 70 -10.10 10.12 4.70
CA GLY A 70 -9.85 8.73 5.08
C GLY A 70 -8.70 8.01 4.36
N GLY A 71 -7.95 8.71 3.50
CA GLY A 71 -6.81 8.14 2.76
C GLY A 71 -7.21 7.22 1.61
N THR A 72 -6.27 6.96 0.71
CA THR A 72 -6.52 6.12 -0.47
C THR A 72 -6.56 4.65 -0.10
N VAL A 73 -7.59 3.94 -0.58
CA VAL A 73 -7.66 2.47 -0.48
C VAL A 73 -6.80 1.86 -1.58
N ILE A 74 -5.75 1.13 -1.22
CA ILE A 74 -4.80 0.55 -2.18
C ILE A 74 -4.95 -0.97 -2.25
N SER A 75 -5.03 -1.51 -3.47
CA SER A 75 -5.07 -2.95 -3.75
C SER A 75 -4.14 -3.29 -4.91
N LEU A 76 -2.98 -3.86 -4.63
CA LEU A 76 -2.03 -4.32 -5.62
C LEU A 76 -2.09 -5.83 -5.83
N ASP A 77 -1.84 -6.28 -7.06
CA ASP A 77 -1.78 -7.70 -7.41
C ASP A 77 -0.64 -8.42 -6.68
N VAL A 78 -0.97 -9.42 -5.86
CA VAL A 78 0.02 -10.19 -5.09
C VAL A 78 0.99 -10.97 -5.98
N GLY A 79 0.63 -11.27 -7.24
CA GLY A 79 1.54 -11.91 -8.18
C GLY A 79 2.71 -11.00 -8.62
N TYR A 80 2.52 -9.68 -8.57
CA TYR A 80 3.45 -8.69 -9.13
C TYR A 80 3.98 -7.66 -8.13
N TYR A 81 3.37 -7.55 -6.95
CA TYR A 81 3.70 -6.51 -5.97
C TYR A 81 3.87 -7.06 -4.55
N LYS A 82 3.94 -8.37 -4.34
CA LYS A 82 4.01 -8.96 -2.98
C LYS A 82 5.29 -8.58 -2.23
N PHE A 83 6.44 -8.62 -2.88
CA PHE A 83 7.72 -8.26 -2.24
C PHE A 83 8.11 -6.82 -2.52
N VAL A 84 8.91 -6.25 -1.62
CA VAL A 84 9.39 -4.86 -1.74
C VAL A 84 10.16 -4.64 -3.05
N ASN A 85 11.01 -5.59 -3.45
CA ASN A 85 11.75 -5.51 -4.71
C ASN A 85 10.81 -5.49 -5.92
N ASP A 86 9.70 -6.23 -5.86
CA ASP A 86 8.72 -6.25 -6.93
C ASP A 86 8.00 -4.91 -7.04
N LEU A 87 7.61 -4.33 -5.90
CA LEU A 87 7.04 -2.99 -5.81
C LEU A 87 8.02 -1.95 -6.40
N ASP A 88 9.26 -1.95 -5.94
CA ASP A 88 10.29 -1.00 -6.39
C ASP A 88 10.53 -1.09 -7.90
N ALA A 89 10.49 -2.29 -8.48
CA ALA A 89 10.65 -2.49 -9.92
C ALA A 89 9.53 -1.86 -10.77
N ARG A 90 8.29 -1.77 -10.25
CA ARG A 90 7.14 -1.20 -10.96
C ARG A 90 7.00 0.31 -10.75
N PHE A 91 7.50 0.82 -9.62
CA PHE A 91 7.50 2.25 -9.26
C PHE A 91 8.88 2.91 -9.39
N LEU A 92 9.76 2.37 -10.22
CA LEU A 92 11.15 2.83 -10.38
C LEU A 92 11.27 4.31 -10.78
N SER A 93 10.31 4.82 -11.58
CA SER A 93 10.33 6.23 -12.02
C SER A 93 9.65 7.19 -11.04
N GLY A 94 9.14 6.67 -9.92
CA GLY A 94 8.41 7.42 -8.91
C GLY A 94 7.04 6.80 -8.62
N ILE A 95 6.52 7.11 -7.45
CA ILE A 95 5.19 6.73 -7.00
C ILE A 95 4.19 7.76 -7.55
N PRO A 96 3.03 7.34 -8.08
CA PRO A 96 2.01 8.28 -8.52
C PRO A 96 1.51 9.13 -7.35
N SER A 97 1.09 10.36 -7.65
CA SER A 97 0.32 11.15 -6.69
C SER A 97 -1.01 10.45 -6.42
N LEU A 98 -1.30 10.21 -5.14
CA LEU A 98 -2.54 9.58 -4.65
C LEU A 98 -3.37 10.55 -3.80
N LYS A 99 -2.92 11.79 -3.62
CA LYS A 99 -3.58 12.80 -2.77
C LYS A 99 -5.07 13.03 -3.09
N LYS A 100 -5.45 12.90 -4.37
CA LYS A 100 -6.84 13.02 -4.86
C LYS A 100 -7.48 11.68 -5.21
N CYS A 101 -6.82 10.57 -4.91
CA CYS A 101 -7.28 9.23 -5.22
C CYS A 101 -8.05 8.65 -4.03
N THR A 102 -9.26 8.15 -4.27
CA THR A 102 -10.09 7.46 -3.29
C THR A 102 -9.78 5.98 -3.24
N SER A 103 -9.61 5.35 -4.41
CA SER A 103 -9.22 3.94 -4.55
C SER A 103 -8.20 3.78 -5.66
N PHE A 104 -7.11 3.05 -5.39
CA PHE A 104 -6.07 2.71 -6.36
C PHE A 104 -5.90 1.20 -6.42
N LYS A 105 -6.35 0.60 -7.52
CA LYS A 105 -6.31 -0.85 -7.74
C LYS A 105 -5.52 -1.19 -9.00
N VAL A 106 -4.60 -2.15 -8.88
CA VAL A 106 -3.76 -2.61 -9.99
C VAL A 106 -3.82 -4.12 -10.07
N GLN A 107 -4.22 -4.65 -11.23
CA GLN A 107 -4.24 -6.07 -11.58
C GLN A 107 -3.29 -6.30 -12.77
N GLY A 108 -2.40 -7.29 -12.67
CA GLY A 108 -1.34 -7.51 -13.67
C GLY A 108 -0.09 -6.62 -13.50
N ASP A 109 0.90 -6.82 -14.39
CA ASP A 109 2.17 -6.08 -14.35
C ASP A 109 2.02 -4.69 -14.99
N VAL A 110 2.04 -3.64 -14.16
CA VAL A 110 1.89 -2.25 -14.60
C VAL A 110 3.05 -1.44 -14.07
N ARG A 111 3.72 -0.69 -14.95
CA ARG A 111 4.85 0.17 -14.62
C ARG A 111 4.48 1.63 -14.79
N PHE A 112 4.94 2.46 -13.86
CA PHE A 112 4.57 3.87 -13.81
C PHE A 112 5.72 4.75 -14.29
N GLY A 113 5.41 5.69 -15.19
CA GLY A 113 6.28 6.79 -15.51
C GLY A 113 6.36 7.82 -14.36
N ARG A 114 7.30 8.75 -14.47
CA ARG A 114 7.45 9.84 -13.50
C ARG A 114 6.22 10.76 -13.53
N GLY A 115 5.80 11.25 -12.37
CA GLY A 115 4.81 12.33 -12.26
C GLY A 115 3.39 11.94 -12.66
N VAL A 116 3.05 10.64 -12.59
CA VAL A 116 1.67 10.17 -12.78
C VAL A 116 0.80 10.67 -11.63
N VAL A 117 -0.45 11.04 -11.93
CA VAL A 117 -1.44 11.50 -10.95
C VAL A 117 -2.67 10.62 -11.02
N CYS A 118 -3.16 10.14 -9.88
CA CYS A 118 -4.40 9.36 -9.79
C CYS A 118 -5.50 10.19 -9.12
N GLU A 119 -6.67 10.28 -9.74
CA GLU A 119 -7.80 11.05 -9.22
C GLU A 119 -9.08 10.20 -9.18
N GLY A 120 -9.79 10.27 -8.04
CA GLY A 120 -10.98 9.44 -7.78
C GLY A 120 -10.63 7.95 -7.68
N ASP A 121 -11.51 7.11 -8.24
CA ASP A 121 -11.32 5.66 -8.27
C ASP A 121 -10.56 5.26 -9.54
N VAL A 122 -9.34 4.76 -9.35
CA VAL A 122 -8.46 4.27 -10.42
C VAL A 122 -8.35 2.75 -10.32
N HIS A 123 -8.71 2.06 -11.40
CA HIS A 123 -8.57 0.62 -11.52
C HIS A 123 -7.87 0.26 -12.83
N LEU A 124 -6.63 -0.19 -12.71
CA LEU A 124 -5.79 -0.61 -13.83
C LEU A 124 -5.80 -2.13 -13.94
N ILE A 125 -6.05 -2.64 -15.13
CA ILE A 125 -6.02 -4.07 -15.45
C ILE A 125 -5.11 -4.27 -16.65
N ASN A 126 -4.03 -5.01 -16.49
CA ASN A 126 -3.24 -5.51 -17.60
C ASN A 126 -3.54 -7.00 -17.75
N GLU A 127 -4.16 -7.38 -18.87
CA GLU A 127 -4.49 -8.77 -19.19
C GLU A 127 -3.42 -9.44 -20.07
N SER A 128 -2.44 -8.67 -20.54
CA SER A 128 -1.38 -9.17 -21.40
C SER A 128 -0.24 -9.82 -20.61
N GLU A 129 0.54 -10.67 -21.30
CA GLU A 129 1.77 -11.25 -20.75
C GLU A 129 2.91 -10.23 -20.61
N ARG A 130 2.78 -9.05 -21.23
CA ARG A 130 3.83 -8.01 -21.24
C ARG A 130 3.50 -6.92 -20.22
N PRO A 131 4.51 -6.29 -19.59
CA PRO A 131 4.24 -5.19 -18.68
C PRO A 131 3.59 -4.00 -19.40
N ALA A 132 2.44 -3.56 -18.91
CA ALA A 132 1.83 -2.30 -19.33
C ALA A 132 2.63 -1.12 -18.79
N ARG A 133 2.73 -0.04 -19.56
CA ARG A 133 3.49 1.16 -19.17
C ARG A 133 2.59 2.38 -19.19
N ILE A 134 2.45 3.00 -18.03
CA ILE A 134 1.80 4.30 -17.91
C ILE A 134 2.81 5.39 -18.29
N PRO A 135 2.50 6.26 -19.27
CA PRO A 135 3.38 7.37 -19.66
C PRO A 135 3.67 8.33 -18.50
N ALA A 136 4.82 9.01 -18.58
CA ALA A 136 5.14 10.08 -17.64
C ALA A 136 4.11 11.22 -17.73
N GLY A 137 3.75 11.79 -16.58
CA GLY A 137 2.78 12.89 -16.48
C GLY A 137 1.32 12.49 -16.74
N ALA A 138 1.02 11.20 -16.93
CA ALA A 138 -0.35 10.76 -17.15
C ALA A 138 -1.25 11.07 -15.95
N VAL A 139 -2.48 11.50 -16.24
CA VAL A 139 -3.55 11.64 -15.24
C VAL A 139 -4.51 10.48 -15.43
N LEU A 140 -4.69 9.67 -14.38
CA LEU A 140 -5.48 8.45 -14.40
C LEU A 140 -6.77 8.65 -13.62
N THR A 141 -7.88 8.22 -14.22
CA THR A 141 -9.20 8.19 -13.59
C THR A 141 -10.01 7.03 -14.15
N GLY A 142 -10.89 6.46 -13.33
CA GLY A 142 -11.77 5.37 -13.71
C GLY A 142 -11.04 4.04 -13.95
N LYS A 143 -11.69 3.18 -14.71
CA LYS A 143 -11.18 1.86 -15.08
C LYS A 143 -10.44 1.91 -16.42
N LEU A 144 -9.22 1.41 -16.45
CA LEU A 144 -8.39 1.29 -17.65
C LEU A 144 -7.94 -0.16 -17.83
N VAL A 145 -8.07 -0.69 -19.04
CA VAL A 145 -7.66 -2.05 -19.41
C VAL A 145 -6.58 -1.95 -20.48
N PHE A 146 -5.50 -2.70 -20.31
CA PHE A 146 -4.30 -2.75 -21.15
C PHE A 146 -4.08 -4.15 -21.71
#